data_AF-A0A8S2V5P0-F1
#
_entry.id   AF-A0A8S2V5P0-F1
#
_cell.length_a   1.000
_cell.length_b   1.000
_cell.length_c   1.000
_cell.angle_alpha   90.00
_cell.angle_beta   90.00
_cell.angle_gamma   90.00
#
_symmetry.space_group_name_H-M   'P 1'
#
loop_
_entity.id
_entity.type
_entity.pdbx_description
1 polymer ?
#
loop_
_entity_poly.entity_id
_entity_poly.type
_entity_poly.pdbx_seq_one_letter_code
_entity_poly.pdbx_strand_id
1 'polypeptide(L)'
;IRPSQPGDEFQHTLRTNYPPPAEPICSSIFQQILSRKQQPSEKFIHYYTDIKKFCYQYDPAMSKEQQLDHLRNGMKITLLDKTSGLDITTTEKLLELVLRYEADQQLIESRTSQTPIDINPILSSTTQMQPPPSTAQFSSFYPSSQYYHNYRQRTPPYSAYQLSSS
;
A
#
# COMPACT_ATOMS: atom_id res chain seq x y z
N ILE A 1 -56.44 66.60 18.17
CA ILE A 1 -55.72 66.07 16.98
C ILE A 1 -54.34 65.64 17.49
N ARG A 2 -54.09 64.32 17.56
CA ARG A 2 -52.86 63.73 18.10
C ARG A 2 -51.95 63.40 16.90
N PRO A 3 -50.65 63.73 16.91
CA PRO A 3 -49.77 63.33 15.83
C PRO A 3 -49.37 61.86 16.02
N SER A 4 -49.57 61.06 14.98
CA SER A 4 -49.13 59.66 14.90
C SER A 4 -47.62 59.61 14.66
N GLN A 5 -46.90 58.81 15.46
CA GLN A 5 -45.49 58.49 15.27
C GLN A 5 -45.27 57.70 13.96
N PRO A 6 -44.12 57.88 13.28
CA PRO A 6 -43.65 56.98 12.23
C PRO A 6 -42.84 55.85 12.88
N GLY A 7 -43.36 54.63 12.88
CA GLY A 7 -42.72 53.51 13.57
C GLY A 7 -42.86 52.13 12.97
N ASP A 8 -43.77 51.89 12.01
CA ASP A 8 -44.16 50.52 11.65
C ASP A 8 -44.23 50.23 10.13
N GLU A 9 -43.40 50.87 9.30
CA GLU A 9 -43.37 50.60 7.84
C GLU A 9 -42.03 50.07 7.30
N PHE A 10 -41.24 49.37 8.10
CA PHE A 10 -39.96 48.79 7.65
C PHE A 10 -39.80 47.28 7.89
N GLN A 11 -40.89 46.51 8.01
CA GLN A 11 -40.79 45.06 8.25
C GLN A 11 -41.59 44.18 7.27
N HIS A 12 -42.09 44.71 6.15
CA HIS A 12 -42.89 43.91 5.21
C HIS A 12 -42.34 43.75 3.78
N THR A 13 -41.12 44.21 3.48
CA THR A 13 -40.56 44.13 2.11
C THR A 13 -39.34 43.22 1.93
N LEU A 14 -39.07 42.29 2.85
CA LEU A 14 -38.02 41.28 2.67
C LEU A 14 -38.55 39.84 2.53
N ARG A 15 -39.72 39.68 1.91
CA ARG A 15 -40.17 38.35 1.48
C ARG A 15 -39.82 38.12 0.00
N THR A 16 -38.63 37.53 -0.16
CA THR A 16 -38.33 36.45 -1.13
C THR A 16 -38.52 36.73 -2.62
N ASN A 17 -37.45 37.21 -3.27
CA ASN A 17 -37.15 36.95 -4.69
C ASN A 17 -35.70 36.45 -4.88
N TYR A 18 -35.11 35.87 -3.84
CA TYR A 18 -33.90 35.09 -4.03
C TYR A 18 -34.33 33.64 -4.31
N PRO A 19 -33.98 33.07 -5.49
CA PRO A 19 -34.05 31.63 -5.62
C PRO A 19 -33.23 31.03 -4.45
N PRO A 20 -33.74 29.98 -3.78
CA PRO A 20 -32.95 29.31 -2.75
C PRO A 20 -31.58 28.98 -3.35
N PRO A 21 -30.47 29.20 -2.61
CA PRO A 21 -29.15 28.79 -3.09
C PRO A 21 -29.29 27.33 -3.49
N ALA A 22 -28.98 27.02 -4.74
CA ALA A 22 -29.10 25.68 -5.28
C ALA A 22 -28.46 24.73 -4.27
N GLU A 23 -29.27 23.87 -3.64
CA GLU A 23 -28.72 22.85 -2.76
C GLU A 23 -27.66 22.10 -3.58
N PRO A 24 -26.46 21.88 -3.02
CA PRO A 24 -25.41 21.22 -3.76
C PRO A 24 -25.95 19.88 -4.23
N ILE A 25 -25.98 19.72 -5.56
CA ILE A 25 -26.39 18.50 -6.24
C ILE A 25 -25.69 17.33 -5.55
N CYS A 26 -26.48 16.56 -4.81
CA CYS A 26 -26.15 15.39 -3.99
C CYS A 26 -24.82 15.45 -3.21
N SER A 27 -24.76 16.31 -2.17
CA SER A 27 -23.66 16.31 -1.18
C SER A 27 -23.31 14.90 -0.65
N SER A 28 -24.30 14.00 -0.58
CA SER A 28 -24.13 12.63 -0.09
C SER A 28 -23.26 11.73 -1.00
N ILE A 29 -23.30 11.90 -2.33
CA ILE A 29 -22.50 11.07 -3.25
C ILE A 29 -21.05 11.55 -3.23
N PHE A 30 -20.81 12.86 -3.23
CA PHE A 30 -19.46 13.38 -3.12
C PHE A 30 -18.77 12.95 -1.82
N GLN A 31 -19.51 12.95 -0.71
CA GLN A 31 -19.00 12.40 0.56
C GLN A 31 -18.69 10.90 0.47
N GLN A 32 -19.49 10.12 -0.27
CA GLN A 32 -19.17 8.71 -0.54
C GLN A 32 -17.88 8.56 -1.33
N ILE A 33 -17.63 9.40 -2.36
CA ILE A 33 -16.37 9.39 -3.11
C ILE A 33 -15.18 9.66 -2.17
N LEU A 34 -15.27 10.69 -1.32
CA LEU A 34 -14.16 11.10 -0.44
C LEU A 34 -13.87 10.07 0.68
N SER A 35 -14.93 9.48 1.24
CA SER A 35 -14.82 8.52 2.34
C SER A 35 -14.47 7.11 1.90
N ARG A 36 -14.68 6.77 0.62
CA ARG A 36 -14.44 5.42 0.11
C ARG A 36 -12.95 5.13 0.00
N LYS A 37 -12.46 4.29 0.92
CA LYS A 37 -11.13 3.69 0.90
C LYS A 37 -11.22 2.22 0.51
N GLN A 38 -10.26 1.74 -0.26
CA GLN A 38 -10.11 0.33 -0.60
C GLN A 38 -9.84 -0.48 0.67
N GLN A 39 -10.67 -1.49 0.95
CA GLN A 39 -10.52 -2.31 2.15
C GLN A 39 -9.31 -3.27 2.04
N PRO A 40 -8.67 -3.68 3.15
CA PRO A 40 -7.47 -4.53 3.10
C PRO A 40 -7.62 -5.84 2.31
N SER A 41 -8.77 -6.51 2.42
CA SER A 41 -9.09 -7.76 1.70
C SER A 41 -9.78 -7.54 0.36
N GLU A 42 -10.12 -6.30 0.02
CA GLU A 42 -10.85 -5.98 -1.20
C GLU A 42 -9.93 -5.98 -2.43
N LYS A 43 -10.37 -6.67 -3.48
CA LYS A 43 -9.76 -6.61 -4.82
C LYS A 43 -9.97 -5.23 -5.45
N PHE A 44 -8.96 -4.73 -6.13
CA PHE A 44 -9.01 -3.38 -6.71
C PHE A 44 -10.17 -3.17 -7.67
N ILE A 45 -10.57 -4.19 -8.45
CA ILE A 45 -11.69 -4.08 -9.39
C ILE A 45 -13.03 -3.69 -8.73
N HIS A 46 -13.29 -4.15 -7.51
CA HIS A 46 -14.53 -3.79 -6.79
C HIS A 46 -14.49 -2.33 -6.35
N TYR A 47 -13.38 -1.91 -5.73
CA TYR A 47 -13.14 -0.52 -5.36
C TYR A 47 -13.21 0.43 -6.58
N TYR A 48 -12.58 0.04 -7.68
CA TYR A 48 -12.60 0.77 -8.95
C TYR A 48 -14.03 0.99 -9.45
N THR A 49 -14.84 -0.07 -9.45
CA THR A 49 -16.22 -0.03 -9.94
C THR A 49 -17.08 0.89 -9.08
N ASP A 50 -16.92 0.84 -7.76
CA ASP A 50 -17.64 1.72 -6.83
C ASP A 50 -17.30 3.19 -7.07
N ILE A 51 -16.01 3.53 -7.13
CA ILE A 51 -15.58 4.92 -7.37
C ILE A 51 -16.09 5.41 -8.73
N LYS A 52 -15.95 4.61 -9.80
CA LYS A 52 -16.48 4.97 -11.13
C LYS A 52 -17.98 5.23 -11.10
N LYS A 53 -18.74 4.39 -10.40
CA LYS A 53 -20.18 4.56 -10.21
C LYS A 53 -20.49 5.86 -9.47
N PHE A 54 -19.79 6.15 -8.38
CA PHE A 54 -20.02 7.37 -7.61
C PHE A 54 -19.63 8.63 -8.40
N CYS A 55 -18.50 8.61 -9.12
CA CYS A 55 -18.09 9.69 -10.01
C CYS A 55 -19.18 9.96 -11.05
N TYR A 56 -19.70 8.93 -11.72
CA TYR A 56 -20.77 9.08 -12.71
C TYR A 56 -22.09 9.59 -12.11
N GLN A 57 -22.44 9.13 -10.90
CA GLN A 57 -23.65 9.57 -10.20
C GLN A 57 -23.56 11.03 -9.70
N TYR A 58 -22.36 11.48 -9.34
CA TYR A 58 -22.12 12.85 -8.91
C TYR A 58 -22.04 13.81 -10.10
N ASP A 59 -21.22 13.47 -11.09
CA ASP A 59 -21.03 14.25 -12.31
C ASP A 59 -20.70 13.31 -13.49
N PRO A 60 -21.67 13.07 -14.39
CA PRO A 60 -21.46 12.27 -15.61
C PRO A 60 -20.37 12.82 -16.54
N ALA A 61 -20.05 14.11 -16.45
CA ALA A 61 -19.04 14.79 -17.26
C ALA A 61 -17.68 14.92 -16.53
N MET A 62 -17.52 14.30 -15.36
CA MET A 62 -16.29 14.36 -14.56
C MET A 62 -15.08 13.92 -15.40
N SER A 63 -14.01 14.71 -15.35
CA SER A 63 -12.83 14.45 -16.16
C SER A 63 -12.13 13.14 -15.77
N LYS A 64 -11.40 12.54 -16.71
CA LYS A 64 -10.62 11.32 -16.43
C LYS A 64 -9.56 11.54 -15.35
N GLU A 65 -9.00 12.74 -15.30
CA GLU A 65 -8.00 13.15 -14.31
C GLU A 65 -8.61 13.20 -12.91
N GLN A 66 -9.79 13.82 -12.76
CA GLN A 66 -10.52 13.86 -11.49
C GLN A 66 -10.91 12.46 -11.01
N GLN A 67 -11.38 11.60 -11.92
CA GLN A 67 -11.68 10.20 -11.60
C GLN A 67 -10.42 9.45 -11.13
N LEU A 68 -9.27 9.69 -11.76
CA LEU A 68 -7.98 9.11 -11.35
C LEU A 68 -7.56 9.59 -9.96
N ASP A 69 -7.72 10.87 -9.66
CA ASP A 69 -7.39 11.43 -8.35
C ASP A 69 -8.26 10.79 -7.25
N HIS A 70 -9.56 10.63 -7.50
CA HIS A 70 -10.44 9.93 -6.57
C HIS A 70 -10.03 8.47 -6.34
N LEU A 71 -9.63 7.75 -7.40
CA LEU A 71 -9.11 6.38 -7.29
C LEU A 71 -7.80 6.33 -6.49
N ARG A 72 -6.85 7.23 -6.75
CA ARG A 72 -5.56 7.27 -6.05
C ARG A 72 -5.72 7.61 -4.57
N ASN A 73 -6.63 8.52 -4.24
CA ASN A 73 -6.86 8.96 -2.86
C ASN A 73 -7.39 7.88 -1.93
N GLY A 74 -8.10 6.87 -2.45
CA GLY A 74 -8.64 5.78 -1.64
C GLY A 74 -7.98 4.43 -1.84
N MET A 75 -7.09 4.29 -2.82
CA MET A 75 -6.36 3.06 -3.11
C MET A 75 -5.42 2.64 -1.96
N LYS A 76 -5.18 1.34 -1.82
CA LYS A 76 -4.18 0.80 -0.88
C LYS A 76 -2.80 1.41 -1.14
N ILE A 77 -2.08 1.73 -0.07
CA ILE A 77 -0.75 2.32 -0.16
C ILE A 77 0.23 1.45 -0.96
N THR A 78 0.14 0.12 -0.83
CA THR A 78 0.98 -0.81 -1.58
C THR A 78 0.77 -0.72 -3.09
N LEU A 79 -0.46 -0.46 -3.54
CA LEU A 79 -0.77 -0.25 -4.96
C LEU A 79 -0.38 1.16 -5.41
N LEU A 80 -0.52 2.15 -4.53
CA LEU A 80 -0.08 3.52 -4.78
C LEU A 80 1.43 3.56 -5.01
N ASP A 81 2.22 2.92 -4.16
CA ASP A 81 3.68 2.84 -4.29
C ASP A 81 4.09 2.17 -5.59
N LYS A 82 3.38 1.12 -6.02
CA LYS A 82 3.68 0.37 -7.25
C LYS A 82 3.31 1.12 -8.53
N THR A 83 2.35 2.03 -8.43
CA THR A 83 1.89 2.85 -9.56
C THR A 83 2.47 4.25 -9.56
N SER A 84 3.16 4.63 -8.47
CA SER A 84 3.85 5.91 -8.33
C SER A 84 4.96 6.05 -9.37
N GLY A 85 5.04 7.21 -10.01
CA GLY A 85 6.02 7.51 -11.05
C GLY A 85 5.71 6.90 -12.43
N LEU A 86 4.61 6.13 -12.57
CA LEU A 86 4.15 5.68 -13.88
C LEU A 86 3.27 6.75 -14.55
N ASP A 87 3.44 6.91 -15.86
CA ASP A 87 2.61 7.80 -16.67
C ASP A 87 1.23 7.17 -16.90
N ILE A 88 0.33 7.37 -15.94
CA ILE A 88 -1.04 6.87 -15.96
C ILE A 88 -1.99 8.05 -16.17
N THR A 89 -2.51 8.15 -17.39
CA THR A 89 -3.40 9.24 -17.85
C THR A 89 -4.87 8.83 -17.92
N THR A 90 -5.18 7.53 -17.78
CA THR A 90 -6.56 7.03 -17.82
C THR A 90 -6.86 6.05 -16.69
N THR A 91 -8.13 6.01 -16.27
CA THR A 91 -8.61 5.10 -15.23
C THR A 91 -8.48 3.63 -15.65
N GLU A 92 -8.62 3.36 -16.94
CA GLU A 92 -8.50 2.04 -17.55
C GLU A 92 -7.05 1.56 -17.49
N LYS A 93 -6.08 2.45 -17.71
CA LYS A 93 -4.65 2.10 -17.60
C LYS A 93 -4.26 1.78 -16.16
N LEU A 94 -4.80 2.55 -15.20
CA LEU A 94 -4.61 2.24 -13.78
C LEU A 94 -5.14 0.84 -13.46
N LEU A 95 -6.36 0.52 -13.92
CA LEU A 95 -6.99 -0.77 -13.69
C LEU A 95 -6.14 -1.92 -14.26
N GLU A 96 -5.71 -1.82 -15.51
CA GLU A 96 -4.87 -2.83 -16.17
C GLU A 96 -3.60 -3.13 -15.38
N LEU A 97 -2.87 -2.08 -14.98
CA LEU A 97 -1.60 -2.21 -14.23
C LEU A 97 -1.81 -2.86 -12.87
N VAL A 98 -2.85 -2.43 -12.15
CA VAL A 98 -3.15 -2.97 -10.82
C VAL A 98 -3.62 -4.42 -10.91
N LEU A 99 -4.46 -4.78 -11.88
CA LEU A 99 -4.89 -6.17 -12.06
C LEU A 99 -3.72 -7.09 -12.39
N ARG A 100 -2.77 -6.63 -13.22
CA ARG A 100 -1.54 -7.37 -13.49
C ARG A 100 -0.72 -7.57 -12.22
N TYR A 101 -0.56 -6.53 -11.42
CA TYR A 101 0.13 -6.62 -10.14
C TYR A 101 -0.54 -7.61 -9.18
N GLU A 102 -1.87 -7.54 -9.01
CA GLU A 102 -2.62 -8.47 -8.16
C GLU A 102 -2.52 -9.93 -8.65
N ALA A 103 -2.44 -10.16 -9.96
CA ALA A 103 -2.22 -11.49 -10.54
C ALA A 103 -0.80 -12.00 -10.26
N ASP A 104 0.22 -11.14 -10.43
CA ASP A 104 1.61 -11.48 -10.15
C ASP A 104 1.83 -11.81 -8.67
N GLN A 105 1.19 -11.08 -7.75
CA GLN A 105 1.22 -11.38 -6.31
C GLN A 105 0.62 -12.76 -6.00
N GLN A 106 -0.55 -13.09 -6.56
CA GLN A 106 -1.17 -14.41 -6.36
C GLN A 106 -0.27 -15.55 -6.87
N LEU A 107 0.43 -15.34 -7.99
CA LEU A 107 1.37 -16.33 -8.50
C LEU A 107 2.55 -16.54 -7.55
N ILE A 108 3.10 -15.46 -6.98
CA ILE A 108 4.19 -15.53 -6.01
C ILE A 108 3.72 -16.27 -4.73
N GLU A 109 2.56 -15.91 -4.20
CA GLU A 109 1.97 -16.55 -3.01
C GLU A 109 1.70 -18.04 -3.23
N SER A 110 1.24 -18.42 -4.42
CA SER A 110 1.01 -19.83 -4.77
C SER A 110 2.30 -20.66 -4.80
N ARG A 111 3.43 -20.04 -5.15
CA ARG A 111 4.75 -20.69 -5.17
C ARG A 111 5.38 -20.78 -3.79
N THR A 112 5.21 -19.76 -2.94
CA THR A 112 5.75 -19.75 -1.57
C THR A 112 4.96 -20.61 -0.60
N SER A 113 3.67 -20.85 -0.88
CA SER A 113 2.83 -21.78 -0.11
C SER A 113 3.11 -23.25 -0.39
N GLN A 114 3.93 -23.56 -1.42
CA GLN A 114 4.48 -24.90 -1.64
C GLN A 114 5.79 -25.01 -0.87
N THR A 115 5.72 -25.48 0.38
CA THR A 115 6.89 -25.85 1.18
C THR A 115 7.66 -27.02 0.53
N PRO A 116 8.97 -27.17 0.81
CA PRO A 116 9.78 -28.24 0.23
C PRO A 116 9.23 -29.61 0.63
N ILE A 117 9.07 -30.50 -0.35
CA ILE A 117 8.87 -31.92 -0.12
C ILE A 117 10.08 -32.41 0.67
N ASP A 118 9.85 -32.90 1.87
CA ASP A 118 10.81 -33.60 2.72
C ASP A 118 11.18 -34.92 2.02
N ILE A 119 12.16 -34.87 1.12
CA ILE A 119 12.73 -36.08 0.52
C ILE A 119 13.63 -36.71 1.59
N ASN A 120 13.05 -37.53 2.45
CA ASN A 120 13.80 -38.55 3.17
C ASN A 120 14.26 -39.61 2.16
N PRO A 121 15.56 -39.79 1.87
CA PRO A 121 16.01 -40.97 1.16
C PRO A 121 16.09 -42.11 2.19
N ILE A 122 15.07 -42.97 2.17
CA ILE A 122 15.14 -44.31 2.72
C ILE A 122 16.20 -45.07 1.93
N LEU A 123 17.47 -45.04 2.36
CA LEU A 123 18.48 -46.02 1.93
C LEU A 123 19.71 -45.94 2.81
N SER A 124 19.65 -46.54 4.01
CA SER A 124 20.82 -46.97 4.77
C SER A 124 20.40 -47.99 5.85
N SER A 125 19.94 -49.16 5.41
CA SER A 125 19.99 -50.36 6.25
C SER A 125 21.23 -51.16 5.85
N THR A 126 22.41 -50.64 6.18
CA THR A 126 23.65 -51.44 6.08
C THR A 126 23.80 -52.20 7.39
N THR A 127 23.29 -53.43 7.38
CA THR A 127 23.49 -54.44 8.41
C THR A 127 24.97 -54.58 8.75
N GLN A 128 25.29 -54.42 10.03
CA GLN A 128 26.58 -54.75 10.63
C GLN A 128 26.97 -56.21 10.37
N MET A 129 28.22 -56.44 9.95
CA MET A 129 28.98 -57.64 10.31
C MET A 129 30.47 -57.26 10.53
N GLN A 130 31.04 -57.89 11.54
CA GLN A 130 32.28 -57.63 12.28
C GLN A 130 33.57 -58.08 11.53
N PRO A 131 34.80 -57.58 11.87
CA PRO A 131 36.06 -57.80 11.13
C PRO A 131 36.85 -59.04 11.63
N PRO A 132 37.96 -59.48 10.95
CA PRO A 132 39.34 -59.19 11.43
C PRO A 132 40.44 -59.24 10.31
N PRO A 133 41.76 -59.45 10.57
CA PRO A 133 42.77 -58.40 10.77
C PRO A 133 44.01 -58.49 9.83
N SER A 134 44.74 -57.40 9.61
CA SER A 134 46.23 -57.42 9.50
C SER A 134 46.87 -56.04 9.38
N THR A 135 47.54 -55.68 10.48
CA THR A 135 48.92 -55.16 10.57
C THR A 135 49.53 -54.46 9.36
N ALA A 136 49.66 -53.12 9.48
CA ALA A 136 50.92 -52.44 9.17
C ALA A 136 50.97 -51.13 9.97
N GLN A 137 51.97 -51.05 10.84
CA GLN A 137 52.29 -49.88 11.64
C GLN A 137 52.91 -48.80 10.76
N PHE A 138 52.53 -47.54 10.97
CA PHE A 138 53.49 -46.43 10.93
C PHE A 138 52.97 -45.29 11.82
N SER A 139 53.70 -45.06 12.89
CA SER A 139 53.53 -43.95 13.83
C SER A 139 54.18 -42.70 13.26
N SER A 140 53.55 -41.53 13.44
CA SER A 140 54.09 -40.37 14.18
C SER A 140 53.40 -39.05 13.78
N PHE A 141 52.80 -38.37 14.78
CA PHE A 141 53.05 -36.95 15.19
C PHE A 141 53.23 -35.87 14.09
N TYR A 142 52.60 -34.68 14.05
CA TYR A 142 51.99 -33.73 15.02
C TYR A 142 50.94 -32.82 14.27
N PRO A 143 50.10 -32.00 14.96
CA PRO A 143 49.15 -31.06 14.37
C PRO A 143 49.75 -29.65 14.18
N SER A 144 49.23 -28.88 13.22
CA SER A 144 49.47 -27.43 13.16
C SER A 144 48.16 -26.66 13.37
N SER A 145 48.29 -25.62 14.18
CA SER A 145 47.25 -24.88 14.88
C SER A 145 47.11 -23.48 14.27
N GLN A 146 45.93 -22.88 14.48
CA GLN A 146 45.65 -21.43 14.51
C GLN A 146 45.87 -20.60 13.24
N TYR A 147 44.78 -20.05 12.68
CA TYR A 147 44.75 -18.64 12.25
C TYR A 147 43.39 -17.99 12.55
N TYR A 148 43.41 -17.19 13.62
CA TYR A 148 42.68 -15.94 13.92
C TYR A 148 41.18 -15.76 13.63
N HIS A 149 40.44 -15.67 14.74
CA HIS A 149 39.37 -14.69 14.99
C HIS A 149 39.86 -13.24 14.80
N ASN A 150 39.03 -12.36 14.24
CA ASN A 150 38.86 -11.01 14.80
C ASN A 150 37.56 -10.32 14.32
N TYR A 151 36.81 -9.84 15.30
CA TYR A 151 35.63 -8.99 15.19
C TYR A 151 36.01 -7.57 14.72
N ARG A 152 35.13 -6.89 13.97
CA ARG A 152 34.80 -5.50 14.31
C ARG A 152 33.52 -4.97 13.66
N GLN A 153 32.62 -4.56 14.54
CA GLN A 153 31.47 -3.70 14.30
C GLN A 153 31.90 -2.35 13.71
N ARG A 154 31.09 -1.78 12.82
CA ARG A 154 31.15 -0.36 12.47
C ARG A 154 29.85 0.32 12.87
N THR A 155 29.94 1.14 13.91
CA THR A 155 28.99 2.20 14.26
C THR A 155 29.22 3.44 13.37
N PRO A 156 28.25 4.36 13.24
CA PRO A 156 28.33 5.54 12.38
C PRO A 156 29.07 6.71 13.06
N PRO A 157 29.71 7.62 12.30
CA PRO A 157 30.28 8.84 12.88
C PRO A 157 29.23 9.96 12.97
N TYR A 158 29.04 10.43 14.20
CA TYR A 158 28.50 11.75 14.54
C TYR A 158 29.61 12.79 14.27
N SER A 159 29.31 13.90 13.60
CA SER A 159 30.22 15.05 13.52
C SER A 159 29.45 16.31 13.95
N ALA A 160 29.80 16.79 15.13
CA ALA A 160 29.36 18.06 15.68
C ALA A 160 30.21 19.20 15.08
N TYR A 161 29.55 20.26 14.62
CA TYR A 161 30.21 21.56 14.45
C TYR A 161 29.73 22.47 15.59
N GLN A 162 30.66 22.86 16.46
CA GLN A 162 30.49 23.98 17.38
C GLN A 162 31.57 25.04 17.09
N LEU A 163 31.06 26.27 16.94
CA LEU A 163 31.57 27.55 17.45
C LEU A 163 32.93 28.10 16.96
N SER A 164 32.86 29.30 16.40
CA SER A 164 33.75 30.41 16.77
C SER A 164 33.06 31.75 16.51
N SER A 165 32.95 32.54 17.57
CA SER A 165 32.43 33.90 17.63
C SER A 165 33.39 34.92 17.01
N SER A 166 32.87 36.04 16.53
CA SER A 166 33.49 37.37 16.56
C SER A 166 32.38 38.41 16.61
#